data_AF-A0A924JF58-F1
#
_entry.id   AF-A0A924JF58-F1
#
_cell.length_a   1.000
_cell.length_b   1.000
_cell.length_c   1.000
_cell.angle_alpha   90.00
_cell.angle_beta   90.00
_cell.angle_gamma   90.00
#
_symmetry.space_group_name_H-M   'P 1'
#
loop_
_entity.id
_entity.type
_entity.pdbx_description
1 polymer ?
#
loop_
_entity_poly.entity_id
_entity_poly.type
_entity_poly.pdbx_seq_one_letter_code
_entity_poly.pdbx_strand_id
1 'polypeptide(L)' 'MRNTDENVALLKDLMKVPPMSASQHALIMRKRIEGRRLAEDVREASRQRSRDLS' A
#
# COMPACT_ATOMS: atom_id res chain seq x y z
N MET A 1 10.86 1.34 8.83
CA MET A 1 9.95 0.20 8.59
C MET A 1 9.00 0.14 9.76
N ARG A 2 7.68 0.03 9.56
CA ARG A 2 6.76 -0.25 10.67
C ARG A 2 6.92 -1.72 11.04
N ASN A 3 7.36 -2.00 12.26
CA ASN A 3 7.36 -3.35 12.81
C ASN A 3 5.92 -3.83 12.94
N THR A 4 5.57 -4.91 12.25
CA THR A 4 4.27 -5.58 12.40
C THR A 4 4.14 -6.32 13.73
N ASP A 5 5.27 -6.57 14.40
CA ASP A 5 5.34 -7.28 15.68
C ASP A 5 4.94 -6.39 16.89
N GLU A 6 4.83 -5.08 16.69
CA GLU A 6 4.34 -4.13 17.71
C GLU A 6 2.81 -4.10 17.82
N ASN A 7 2.10 -4.85 16.96
CA ASN A 7 0.65 -4.87 16.99
C ASN A 7 0.13 -5.77 18.13
N VAL A 8 0.11 -5.22 19.34
CA VAL A 8 -0.32 -5.88 20.59
C VAL A 8 -1.85 -5.93 20.77
N ALA A 9 -2.62 -5.65 19.72
CA ALA A 9 -4.08 -5.66 19.81
C ALA A 9 -4.60 -7.09 20.09
N LEU A 10 -5.35 -7.25 21.18
CA LEU A 10 -5.99 -8.53 21.50
C LEU A 10 -7.17 -8.76 20.53
N LEU A 11 -7.39 -10.02 20.14
CA LEU A 11 -8.46 -10.40 19.21
C LEU A 11 -9.83 -9.89 19.67
N LYS A 12 -10.11 -9.93 20.98
CA LYS A 12 -11.35 -9.44 21.59
C LYS A 12 -11.61 -7.94 21.32
N ASP A 13 -10.55 -7.16 21.15
CA ASP A 13 -10.64 -5.72 20.91
C ASP A 13 -10.78 -5.43 19.42
N LEU A 14 -10.15 -6.24 18.55
CA LEU A 14 -10.35 -6.20 17.10
C LEU A 14 -11.80 -6.55 16.71
N MET A 15 -12.42 -7.50 17.41
CA MET A 15 -13.81 -7.94 17.14
C MET A 15 -14.88 -6.91 17.53
N LYS A 16 -14.53 -5.88 18.31
CA LYS A 16 -15.45 -4.78 18.69
C LYS A 16 -15.46 -3.65 17.66
N VAL A 17 -14.48 -3.62 16.76
CA VAL A 17 -14.37 -2.56 15.75
C VAL A 17 -15.39 -2.84 14.66
N PRO A 18 -16.23 -1.86 14.27
CA PRO A 18 -17.17 -2.06 13.18
C PRO A 18 -16.43 -2.38 11.88
N PRO A 19 -17.02 -3.20 10.99
CA PRO A 19 -16.42 -3.46 9.69
C PRO A 19 -16.26 -2.13 8.94
N MET A 20 -15.14 -2.01 8.23
CA MET A 20 -14.85 -0.82 7.44
C MET A 20 -15.95 -0.57 6.40
N SER A 21 -16.36 0.69 6.25
CA SER A 21 -17.35 1.06 5.24
C SER A 21 -16.81 0.83 3.82
N ALA A 22 -17.71 0.54 2.87
CA ALA A 22 -17.34 0.35 1.46
C ALA A 22 -16.62 1.57 0.86
N SER A 23 -17.00 2.78 1.25
CA SER A 23 -16.36 4.03 0.81
C SER A 23 -14.93 4.17 1.34
N GLN A 24 -14.70 3.87 2.63
CA GLN A 24 -13.36 3.86 3.21
C GLN A 24 -12.48 2.79 2.56
N HIS A 25 -13.02 1.60 2.30
CA HIS A 25 -12.30 0.55 1.60
C HIS A 25 -11.88 0.99 0.19
N ALA A 26 -12.79 1.60 -0.57
CA ALA A 26 -12.50 2.12 -1.90
C ALA A 26 -11.39 3.20 -1.88
N LEU A 27 -11.41 4.10 -0.90
CA LEU A 27 -10.36 5.12 -0.73
C LEU A 27 -8.99 4.50 -0.43
N ILE A 28 -8.93 3.49 0.44
CA ILE A 28 -7.69 2.77 0.75
C ILE A 28 -7.16 2.08 -0.51
N MET A 29 -8.03 1.41 -1.28
CA MET A 29 -7.60 0.73 -2.50
C MET A 29 -7.07 1.72 -3.54
N ARG A 30 -7.70 2.88 -3.72
CA ARG A 30 -7.20 3.93 -4.63
C ARG A 30 -5.80 4.38 -4.24
N LYS A 31 -5.55 4.67 -2.96
CA LYS A 31 -4.21 5.05 -2.47
C LYS A 31 -3.17 3.95 -2.69
N ARG A 32 -3.54 2.68 -2.51
CA ARG A 32 -2.65 1.53 -2.77
C ARG A 32 -2.29 1.41 -4.25
N ILE A 33 -3.27 1.63 -5.13
CA ILE A 33 -3.06 1.61 -6.59
C ILE A 33 -2.15 2.75 -7.01
N GLU A 34 -2.40 3.96 -6.52
CA GLU A 34 -1.57 5.14 -6.79
C GLU A 34 -0.11 4.92 -6.38
N GLY A 35 0.14 4.43 -5.17
CA GLY A 35 1.49 4.13 -4.71
C GLY A 35 2.19 3.04 -5.53
N ARG A 36 1.44 2.03 -5.99
CA ARG A 36 1.99 0.97 -6.86
C ARG A 36 2.38 1.53 -8.22
N ARG A 37 1.49 2.32 -8.83
CA ARG A 37 1.70 2.91 -10.15
C ARG A 37 2.91 3.83 -10.16
N LEU A 38 3.04 4.69 -9.16
CA LEU A 38 4.23 5.55 -9.01
C LEU A 38 5.53 4.73 -8.93
N ALA A 39 5.54 3.64 -8.17
CA ALA A 39 6.72 2.79 -8.06
C ALA A 39 7.04 2.06 -9.37
N GLU A 40 6.02 1.68 -10.15
CA GLU A 40 6.16 1.08 -11.47
C GLU A 40 6.72 2.09 -12.48
N ASP A 41 6.16 3.30 -12.53
CA ASP A 41 6.62 4.38 -13.41
C ASP A 41 8.10 4.71 -13.18
N VAL A 42 8.53 4.79 -11.91
CA VAL A 42 9.94 5.03 -11.55
C VAL A 42 10.85 3.88 -12.02
N ARG A 43 10.41 2.63 -11.85
CA ARG A 43 11.17 1.45 -12.31
C ARG A 43 11.28 1.41 -13.82
N GLU A 44 10.19 1.71 -14.53
CA GLU A 44 10.17 1.76 -15.99
C GLU A 44 11.08 2.86 -16.52
N ALA A 45 10.98 4.08 -15.96
CA ALA A 45 11.87 5.18 -16.31
C ALA A 45 13.35 4.83 -16.07
N SER A 46 13.66 4.09 -14.99
CA SER A 46 15.03 3.63 -14.74
C SER A 46 15.51 2.62 -15.78
N ARG A 47 14.66 1.66 -16.16
CA ARG A 47 15.00 0.67 -17.20
C ARG A 47 15.20 1.34 -18.55
N GLN A 48 14.37 2.33 -18.88
CA GLN A 48 14.48 3.07 -20.14
C GLN A 48 15.81 3.83 -20.20
N ARG A 49 16.16 4.58 -19.15
CA ARG A 49 17.47 5.24 -19.08
C ARG A 49 18.64 4.28 -19.23
N SER A 50 18.58 3.10 -18.62
CA SER A 50 19.64 2.09 -18.78
C SER A 50 19.74 1.53 -20.20
N ARG A 51 18.63 1.43 -20.93
CA ARG A 51 18.63 1.03 -22.35
C ARG A 51 19.19 2.13 -23.25
N ASP A 52 18.83 3.38 -22.98
CA ASP A 52 19.30 4.53 -23.78
C ASP A 52 20.81 4.79 -23.64
N LEU A 53 21.42 4.28 -22.56
CA LEU A 53 22.86 4.38 -22.28
C LEU A 53 23.69 3.19 -22.81
N SER A 54 23.04 2.16 -23.39
CA SER A 54 23.68 0.97 -23.97
C SER A 54 23.73 1.03 -25.49
#